data_AF-A0A7J3E2P4-F1
#
_entry.id   AF-A0A7J3E2P4-F1
#
_cell.length_a   1.000
_cell.length_b   1.000
_cell.length_c   1.000
_cell.angle_alpha   90.00
_cell.angle_beta   90.00
_cell.angle_gamma   90.00
#
_symmetry.space_group_name_H-M   'P 1'
#
loop_
_entity.id
_entity.type
_entity.pdbx_description
1 polymer ?
#
loop_
_entity_poly.entity_id
_entity_poly.type
_entity_poly.pdbx_seq_one_letter_code
_entity_poly.pdbx_strand_id
1 'polypeptide(L)'
;MEEKIKKFEEPPEMVPEPSPTITPEMVRTVFRMLEAKGMVQYFEGGIYIPTEKGWKLLMSTKTYKEEVIAFGHPKITASDNLSIKIAKDEEVDESTIGVKANKACIDFSKEFRNALKSNKIINITLEVEDVSDSITAYCSPILEASSNNKITVRKDDNVDSSTIGIMSDKSARELKKDLIEKLKNPKTKIRVVLEIRS
;
A
#
# COMPACT_ATOMS: atom_id res chain seq x y z
N MET A 1 36.67 24.60 24.95
CA MET A 1 35.24 24.31 24.75
C MET A 1 35.17 22.85 24.39
N GLU A 2 34.93 21.99 25.38
CA GLU A 2 34.91 20.53 25.18
C GLU A 2 33.51 20.09 24.72
N GLU A 3 33.44 19.41 23.57
CA GLU A 3 32.24 18.79 23.04
C GLU A 3 31.85 17.58 23.89
N LYS A 4 30.67 17.64 24.50
CA LYS A 4 30.05 16.48 25.18
C LYS A 4 29.51 15.52 24.13
N ILE A 5 30.21 14.41 23.96
CA ILE A 5 29.73 13.23 23.23
C ILE A 5 28.47 12.70 23.95
N LYS A 6 27.31 12.81 23.29
CA LYS A 6 26.05 12.20 23.75
C LYS A 6 26.18 10.69 23.61
N LYS A 7 26.29 9.97 24.73
CA LYS A 7 26.15 8.51 24.77
C LYS A 7 24.77 8.13 24.24
N PHE A 8 24.74 7.37 23.15
CA PHE A 8 23.55 6.63 22.75
C PHE A 8 23.36 5.50 23.77
N GLU A 9 22.31 5.58 24.59
CA GLU A 9 21.86 4.43 25.37
C GLU A 9 21.19 3.46 24.39
N GLU A 10 21.69 2.22 24.34
CA GLU A 10 21.06 1.16 23.58
C GLU A 10 19.62 0.98 24.12
N PRO A 11 18.61 0.89 23.23
CA PRO A 11 17.24 0.68 23.66
C PRO A 11 17.20 -0.62 24.50
N PRO A 12 16.46 -0.64 25.63
CA PRO A 12 16.42 -1.79 26.50
C PRO A 12 16.02 -3.03 25.70
N GLU A 13 16.81 -4.09 25.81
CA GLU A 13 16.47 -5.41 25.26
C GLU A 13 15.09 -5.82 25.82
N MET A 14 14.05 -5.71 25.00
CA MET A 14 12.76 -6.29 25.32
C MET A 14 12.93 -7.80 25.25
N VAL A 15 13.12 -8.44 26.40
CA VAL A 15 13.03 -9.90 26.52
C VAL A 15 11.64 -10.28 25.98
N PRO A 16 11.54 -11.07 24.89
CA PRO A 16 10.24 -11.44 24.35
C PRO A 16 9.48 -12.19 25.44
N GLU A 17 8.26 -11.74 25.74
CA GLU A 17 7.40 -12.44 26.70
C GLU A 17 7.29 -13.92 26.29
N PRO A 18 7.35 -14.86 27.25
CA PRO A 18 7.24 -16.28 26.93
C PRO A 18 5.92 -16.51 26.19
N SER A 19 6.01 -17.14 25.02
CA SER A 19 4.82 -17.50 24.24
C SER A 19 3.86 -18.30 25.14
N PRO A 20 2.56 -17.98 25.15
CA PRO A 20 1.62 -18.65 26.04
C PRO A 20 1.62 -20.16 25.78
N THR A 21 1.72 -20.96 26.86
CA THR A 21 1.66 -22.42 26.76
C THR A 21 0.28 -22.85 26.26
N ILE A 22 0.22 -23.39 25.04
CA ILE A 22 -1.03 -23.88 24.45
C ILE A 22 -1.35 -25.28 25.01
N THR A 23 -2.43 -25.41 25.79
CA THR A 23 -2.86 -26.72 26.32
C THR A 23 -3.83 -27.45 25.37
N PRO A 24 -3.93 -28.79 25.44
CA PRO A 24 -4.91 -29.55 24.65
C PRO A 24 -6.36 -29.11 24.89
N GLU A 25 -6.70 -28.70 26.11
CA GLU A 25 -8.03 -28.19 26.48
C GLU A 25 -8.34 -26.87 25.78
N MET A 26 -7.35 -25.96 25.69
CA MET A 26 -7.49 -24.69 24.97
C MET A 26 -7.75 -24.96 23.49
N VAL A 27 -6.99 -25.86 22.87
CA VAL A 27 -7.16 -26.24 21.46
C VAL A 27 -8.56 -26.81 21.21
N ARG A 28 -8.99 -27.79 22.03
CA ARG A 28 -10.34 -28.39 21.92
C ARG A 28 -11.44 -27.35 22.08
N THR A 29 -11.27 -26.41 23.01
CA THR A 29 -12.25 -25.34 23.25
C THR A 29 -12.39 -24.44 22.02
N VAL A 30 -11.27 -24.04 21.41
CA VAL A 30 -11.26 -23.22 20.20
C VAL A 30 -11.94 -23.96 19.03
N PHE A 31 -11.60 -25.22 18.78
CA PHE A 31 -12.19 -25.98 17.67
C PHE A 31 -13.70 -26.20 17.85
N ARG A 32 -14.19 -26.45 19.07
CA ARG A 32 -15.64 -26.50 19.35
C ARG A 32 -16.32 -25.16 19.06
N MET A 33 -15.68 -24.03 19.39
CA MET A 33 -16.23 -22.70 19.07
C MET A 33 -16.28 -22.45 17.56
N LEU A 34 -15.26 -22.88 16.82
CA LEU A 34 -15.22 -22.77 15.36
C LEU A 34 -16.26 -23.68 14.70
N GLU A 35 -16.48 -24.88 15.25
CA GLU A 35 -17.52 -25.82 14.80
C GLU A 35 -18.92 -25.26 15.04
N ALA A 36 -19.20 -24.68 16.22
CA ALA A 36 -20.47 -24.01 16.52
C ALA A 36 -20.75 -22.81 15.60
N LYS A 37 -19.70 -22.13 15.09
CA LYS A 37 -19.81 -21.06 14.08
C LYS A 37 -19.96 -21.59 12.65
N GLY A 38 -19.93 -22.91 12.47
CA GLY A 38 -19.98 -23.61 11.19
C GLY A 38 -18.74 -23.39 10.33
N MET A 39 -17.59 -23.08 10.94
CA MET A 39 -16.33 -22.81 10.23
C MET A 39 -15.52 -24.07 9.99
N VAL A 40 -15.57 -25.02 10.92
CA VAL A 40 -14.90 -26.32 10.80
C VAL A 40 -15.91 -27.41 11.12
N GLN A 41 -15.67 -28.61 10.62
CA GLN A 41 -16.41 -29.80 11.00
C GLN A 41 -15.42 -30.85 11.49
N TYR A 42 -15.77 -31.55 12.57
CA TYR A 42 -15.02 -32.71 12.99
C TYR A 42 -15.19 -33.86 11.98
N PHE A 43 -14.09 -34.51 11.67
CA PHE A 43 -14.00 -35.75 10.91
C PHE A 43 -13.34 -36.83 11.76
N GLU A 44 -13.49 -38.10 11.39
CA GLU A 44 -12.94 -39.22 12.13
C GLU A 44 -11.44 -39.07 12.40
N GLY A 45 -10.99 -39.60 13.55
CA GLY A 45 -9.57 -39.64 13.90
C GLY A 45 -8.98 -38.33 14.43
N GLY A 46 -9.78 -37.37 14.90
CA GLY A 46 -9.27 -36.13 15.51
C GLY A 46 -9.10 -34.97 14.52
N ILE A 47 -9.55 -35.14 13.28
CA ILE A 47 -9.29 -34.20 12.18
C ILE A 47 -10.41 -33.16 12.11
N TYR A 48 -10.07 -31.89 12.03
CA TYR A 48 -11.03 -30.82 11.77
C TYR A 48 -10.84 -30.29 10.34
N ILE A 49 -11.90 -30.30 9.55
CA ILE A 49 -11.89 -29.85 8.15
C ILE A 49 -12.63 -28.50 8.08
N PRO A 50 -12.04 -27.45 7.48
CA PRO A 50 -12.79 -26.22 7.23
C PRO A 50 -13.98 -26.50 6.30
N THR A 51 -15.15 -25.97 6.65
CA THR A 51 -16.35 -26.04 5.79
C THR A 51 -16.21 -25.07 4.62
N GLU A 52 -17.13 -25.08 3.65
CA GLU A 52 -17.14 -24.06 2.58
C GLU A 52 -17.14 -22.63 3.15
N LYS A 53 -17.92 -22.38 4.21
CA LYS A 53 -17.94 -21.11 4.94
C LYS A 53 -16.61 -20.83 5.63
N GLY A 54 -15.99 -21.85 6.23
CA GLY A 54 -14.66 -21.76 6.84
C GLY A 54 -13.59 -21.41 5.81
N TRP A 55 -13.55 -22.11 4.69
CA TRP A 55 -12.67 -21.82 3.56
C TRP A 55 -12.90 -20.42 3.02
N LYS A 56 -14.15 -20.00 2.82
CA LYS A 56 -14.47 -18.64 2.36
C LYS A 56 -13.95 -17.57 3.31
N LEU A 57 -13.96 -17.80 4.62
CA LEU A 57 -13.43 -16.84 5.60
C LEU A 57 -11.90 -16.88 5.68
N LEU A 58 -11.29 -18.08 5.62
CA LEU A 58 -9.84 -18.26 5.65
C LEU A 58 -9.17 -17.78 4.36
N MET A 59 -9.87 -17.92 3.24
CA MET A 59 -9.42 -17.57 1.89
C MET A 59 -10.06 -16.29 1.37
N SER A 60 -10.85 -15.56 2.18
CA SER A 60 -11.42 -14.29 1.71
C SER A 60 -10.29 -13.31 1.48
N THR A 61 -9.95 -13.08 0.22
CA THR A 61 -9.02 -12.03 -0.14
C THR A 61 -9.72 -10.68 -0.01
N LYS A 62 -9.50 -9.98 1.11
CA LYS A 62 -10.03 -8.62 1.28
C LYS A 62 -9.27 -7.69 0.35
N THR A 63 -9.96 -7.06 -0.59
CA THR A 63 -9.35 -6.08 -1.48
C THR A 63 -9.53 -4.69 -0.89
N TYR A 64 -8.42 -3.96 -0.71
CA TYR A 64 -8.43 -2.56 -0.32
C TYR A 64 -8.22 -1.72 -1.58
N LYS A 65 -9.12 -0.77 -1.82
CA LYS A 65 -9.13 0.04 -3.02
C LYS A 65 -9.27 1.51 -2.70
N GLU A 66 -8.44 2.34 -3.33
CA GLU A 66 -8.57 3.79 -3.31
C GLU A 66 -8.61 4.32 -4.74
N GLU A 67 -9.32 5.42 -4.92
CA GLU A 67 -9.36 6.16 -6.19
C GLU A 67 -8.96 7.60 -5.94
N VAL A 68 -8.02 8.09 -6.76
CA VAL A 68 -7.51 9.46 -6.77
C VAL A 68 -7.75 10.05 -8.15
N ILE A 69 -8.28 11.27 -8.16
CA ILE A 69 -8.47 12.06 -9.35
C ILE A 69 -7.48 13.21 -9.30
N ALA A 70 -6.71 13.40 -10.36
CA ALA A 70 -5.83 14.54 -10.55
C ALA A 70 -5.95 15.08 -11.99
N PHE A 71 -5.18 16.11 -12.31
CA PHE A 71 -5.22 16.79 -13.59
C PHE A 71 -3.82 16.91 -14.19
N GLY A 72 -3.77 17.01 -15.51
CA GLY A 72 -2.56 17.30 -16.25
C GLY A 72 -2.01 18.70 -15.97
N HIS A 73 -0.82 18.97 -16.48
CA HIS A 73 -0.18 20.29 -16.43
C HIS A 73 0.84 20.45 -17.57
N PRO A 74 0.97 21.64 -18.20
CA PRO A 74 1.88 21.86 -19.34
C PRO A 74 3.36 21.54 -19.09
N LYS A 75 3.79 21.57 -17.82
CA LYS A 75 5.17 21.29 -17.39
C LYS A 75 5.45 19.81 -17.10
N ILE A 76 4.47 18.91 -17.22
CA ILE A 76 4.70 17.48 -16.96
C ILE A 76 5.65 16.93 -18.01
N THR A 77 6.80 16.44 -17.54
CA THR A 77 7.80 15.76 -18.37
C THR A 77 7.86 14.27 -18.08
N ALA A 78 7.58 13.86 -16.84
CA ALA A 78 7.71 12.49 -16.35
C ALA A 78 9.08 11.88 -16.71
N SER A 79 10.18 12.62 -16.46
CA SER A 79 11.54 12.21 -16.84
C SER A 79 12.31 11.51 -15.71
N ASP A 80 11.78 11.52 -14.48
CA ASP A 80 12.45 10.91 -13.33
C ASP A 80 12.56 9.37 -13.48
N ASN A 81 13.71 8.83 -13.07
CA ASN A 81 14.02 7.41 -13.21
C ASN A 81 13.73 6.61 -11.93
N LEU A 82 13.32 7.27 -10.84
CA LEU A 82 13.20 6.65 -9.52
C LEU A 82 11.80 6.70 -8.94
N SER A 83 10.95 7.62 -9.38
CA SER A 83 9.70 7.91 -8.69
C SER A 83 8.60 8.40 -9.63
N ILE A 84 7.36 8.22 -9.16
CA ILE A 84 6.14 8.71 -9.77
C ILE A 84 5.37 9.45 -8.67
N LYS A 85 4.98 10.69 -8.94
CA LYS A 85 4.35 11.57 -7.95
C LYS A 85 3.03 12.16 -8.46
N ILE A 86 2.06 12.23 -7.56
CA ILE A 86 0.79 12.94 -7.74
C ILE A 86 0.63 13.91 -6.58
N ALA A 87 0.32 15.18 -6.86
CA ALA A 87 0.24 16.24 -5.86
C ALA A 87 -1.12 16.96 -5.85
N LYS A 88 -1.51 17.50 -4.69
CA LYS A 88 -2.70 18.36 -4.53
C LYS A 88 -2.42 19.79 -4.97
N ASP A 89 -1.19 20.27 -4.82
CA ASP A 89 -0.74 21.56 -5.35
C ASP A 89 -0.55 21.54 -6.88
N GLU A 90 -0.09 22.66 -7.43
CA GLU A 90 0.24 22.83 -8.84
C GLU A 90 1.76 22.72 -9.11
N GLU A 91 2.54 22.26 -8.13
CA GLU A 91 3.99 22.15 -8.29
C GLU A 91 4.37 20.94 -9.12
N VAL A 92 5.14 21.18 -10.19
CA VAL A 92 5.55 20.14 -11.14
C VAL A 92 7.06 20.03 -11.15
N ASP A 93 7.53 18.80 -10.93
CA ASP A 93 8.91 18.39 -11.17
C ASP A 93 8.95 17.19 -12.11
N GLU A 94 10.13 16.59 -12.27
CA GLU A 94 10.38 15.48 -13.19
C GLU A 94 9.62 14.19 -12.84
N SER A 95 9.17 14.03 -11.60
CA SER A 95 8.42 12.85 -11.13
C SER A 95 6.90 13.04 -11.21
N THR A 96 6.43 14.28 -11.35
CA THR A 96 5.00 14.61 -11.30
C THR A 96 4.27 14.10 -12.56
N ILE A 97 3.19 13.34 -12.35
CA ILE A 97 2.26 12.87 -13.40
C ILE A 97 0.84 13.39 -13.21
N GLY A 98 0.60 14.18 -12.17
CA GLY A 98 -0.72 14.78 -11.91
C GLY A 98 -0.66 15.80 -10.78
N VAL A 99 -1.41 16.88 -10.96
CA VAL A 99 -1.56 17.99 -10.01
C VAL A 99 -3.03 18.15 -9.62
N LYS A 100 -3.34 19.02 -8.64
CA LYS A 100 -4.74 19.27 -8.21
C LYS A 100 -5.48 18.00 -7.80
N ALA A 101 -4.76 17.05 -7.20
CA ALA A 101 -5.35 15.82 -6.73
C ALA A 101 -6.46 16.05 -5.69
N ASN A 102 -7.54 15.28 -5.79
CA ASN A 102 -8.61 15.32 -4.80
C ASN A 102 -8.20 14.66 -3.46
N LYS A 103 -7.15 13.83 -3.46
CA LYS A 103 -6.64 13.12 -2.29
C LYS A 103 -5.11 13.17 -2.24
N ALA A 104 -4.58 13.24 -1.03
CA ALA A 104 -3.21 12.85 -0.68
C ALA A 104 -3.24 11.62 0.23
N CYS A 105 -2.07 11.19 0.73
CA CYS A 105 -1.97 10.00 1.58
C CYS A 105 -2.87 10.06 2.82
N ILE A 106 -2.98 11.22 3.47
CA ILE A 106 -3.83 11.39 4.67
C ILE A 106 -5.32 11.18 4.40
N ASP A 107 -5.75 11.40 3.16
CA ASP A 107 -7.16 11.30 2.73
C ASP A 107 -7.59 9.85 2.46
N PHE A 108 -6.64 8.90 2.45
CA PHE A 108 -6.95 7.48 2.32
C PHE A 108 -7.60 6.90 3.56
N SER A 109 -8.51 5.94 3.34
CA SER A 109 -9.14 5.17 4.40
C SER A 109 -8.11 4.55 5.33
N LYS A 110 -8.45 4.47 6.62
CA LYS A 110 -7.59 3.85 7.64
C LYS A 110 -7.23 2.41 7.28
N GLU A 111 -8.17 1.68 6.70
CA GLU A 111 -7.96 0.31 6.25
C GLU A 111 -6.92 0.20 5.14
N PHE A 112 -6.99 1.09 4.13
CA PHE A 112 -6.01 1.11 3.05
C PHE A 112 -4.62 1.50 3.55
N ARG A 113 -4.51 2.51 4.41
CA ARG A 113 -3.22 2.90 5.02
C ARG A 113 -2.61 1.78 5.87
N ASN A 114 -3.43 1.00 6.57
CA ASN A 114 -2.96 -0.17 7.29
C ASN A 114 -2.50 -1.28 6.32
N ALA A 115 -3.19 -1.46 5.19
CA ALA A 115 -2.79 -2.43 4.18
C ALA A 115 -1.44 -2.08 3.51
N LEU A 116 -1.12 -0.78 3.35
CA LEU A 116 0.20 -0.32 2.88
C LEU A 116 1.36 -0.75 3.79
N LYS A 117 1.10 -1.04 5.06
CA LYS A 117 2.11 -1.48 6.05
C LYS A 117 2.31 -3.00 6.07
N SER A 118 1.79 -3.71 5.08
CA SER A 118 1.94 -5.17 4.96
C SER A 118 3.03 -5.52 3.94
N ASN A 119 3.47 -6.79 3.91
CA ASN A 119 4.41 -7.30 2.90
C ASN A 119 3.69 -7.71 1.60
N LYS A 120 2.71 -6.91 1.16
CA LYS A 120 1.87 -7.18 -0.01
C LYS A 120 2.31 -6.34 -1.20
N ILE A 121 1.65 -6.60 -2.33
CA ILE A 121 1.83 -5.84 -3.56
C ILE A 121 0.68 -4.84 -3.68
N ILE A 122 1.02 -3.61 -4.07
CA ILE A 122 0.08 -2.60 -4.52
C ILE A 122 0.12 -2.53 -6.04
N ASN A 123 -1.06 -2.62 -6.66
CA ASN A 123 -1.25 -2.38 -8.09
C ASN A 123 -1.86 -1.00 -8.30
N ILE A 124 -1.28 -0.24 -9.20
CA ILE A 124 -1.65 1.14 -9.50
C ILE A 124 -2.01 1.19 -10.97
N THR A 125 -3.24 1.60 -11.28
CA THR A 125 -3.69 1.81 -12.66
C THR A 125 -3.90 3.29 -12.89
N LEU A 126 -3.25 3.81 -13.92
CA LEU A 126 -3.39 5.18 -14.41
C LEU A 126 -4.30 5.16 -15.64
N GLU A 127 -5.39 5.92 -15.61
CA GLU A 127 -6.36 6.02 -16.71
C GLU A 127 -6.49 7.47 -17.15
N VAL A 128 -6.23 7.73 -18.43
CA VAL A 128 -6.31 9.04 -19.07
C VAL A 128 -7.03 8.89 -20.39
N GLU A 129 -8.30 9.30 -20.44
CA GLU A 129 -9.17 9.13 -21.62
C GLU A 129 -9.22 7.65 -22.07
N ASP A 130 -8.78 7.33 -23.29
CA ASP A 130 -8.69 5.99 -23.86
C ASP A 130 -7.35 5.27 -23.60
N VAL A 131 -6.42 5.91 -22.88
CA VAL A 131 -5.09 5.34 -22.58
C VAL A 131 -5.02 4.92 -21.11
N SER A 132 -4.50 3.71 -20.87
CA SER A 132 -4.22 3.22 -19.53
C SER A 132 -2.81 2.68 -19.39
N ASP A 133 -2.24 2.80 -18.19
CA ASP A 133 -0.97 2.20 -17.82
C ASP A 133 -1.04 1.61 -16.40
N SER A 134 -0.25 0.57 -16.14
CA SER A 134 -0.25 -0.14 -14.86
C SER A 134 1.14 -0.19 -14.26
N ILE A 135 1.22 -0.02 -12.95
CA ILE A 135 2.45 -0.06 -12.16
C ILE A 135 2.22 -1.03 -11.00
N THR A 136 3.24 -1.80 -10.68
CA THR A 136 3.25 -2.73 -9.55
C THR A 136 4.38 -2.36 -8.61
N ALA A 137 4.08 -2.19 -7.33
CA ALA A 137 5.06 -1.87 -6.29
C ALA A 137 4.80 -2.67 -5.01
N TYR A 138 5.73 -2.59 -4.07
CA TYR A 138 5.68 -3.34 -2.82
C TYR A 138 5.26 -2.43 -1.66
N CYS A 139 4.31 -2.92 -0.87
CA CYS A 139 3.98 -2.41 0.45
C CYS A 139 5.09 -2.77 1.44
N SER A 140 5.21 -2.02 2.54
CA SER A 140 6.21 -2.27 3.56
C SER A 140 5.81 -1.70 4.92
N PRO A 141 6.14 -2.34 6.05
CA PRO A 141 5.83 -1.83 7.40
C PRO A 141 6.36 -0.42 7.69
N ILE A 142 7.40 0.02 6.98
CA ILE A 142 8.00 1.35 7.14
C ILE A 142 7.22 2.46 6.41
N LEU A 143 6.24 2.12 5.56
CA LEU A 143 5.45 3.12 4.83
C LEU A 143 4.50 3.85 5.77
N GLU A 144 4.69 5.15 5.93
CA GLU A 144 3.84 5.97 6.81
C GLU A 144 2.52 6.37 6.14
N ALA A 145 2.58 6.73 4.85
CA ALA A 145 1.46 7.27 4.07
C ALA A 145 0.70 8.38 4.85
N SER A 146 1.43 9.39 5.32
CA SER A 146 0.96 10.47 6.20
C SER A 146 0.96 11.85 5.54
N SER A 147 1.50 11.99 4.32
CA SER A 147 1.54 13.26 3.60
C SER A 147 0.15 13.85 3.36
N ASN A 148 0.02 15.14 3.62
CA ASN A 148 -1.19 15.92 3.37
C ASN A 148 -1.28 16.50 1.95
N ASN A 149 -0.22 16.35 1.14
CA ASN A 149 -0.11 17.04 -0.14
C ASN A 149 0.20 16.14 -1.33
N LYS A 150 0.93 15.03 -1.15
CA LYS A 150 1.38 14.21 -2.28
C LYS A 150 1.32 12.71 -2.01
N ILE A 151 1.34 11.96 -3.09
CA ILE A 151 1.41 10.49 -3.17
C ILE A 151 2.60 10.17 -4.07
N THR A 152 3.52 9.33 -3.59
CA THR A 152 4.74 8.96 -4.29
C THR A 152 4.87 7.44 -4.35
N VAL A 153 5.27 6.92 -5.50
CA VAL A 153 5.61 5.51 -5.73
C VAL A 153 7.05 5.48 -6.19
N ARG A 154 7.86 4.60 -5.61
CA ARG A 154 9.32 4.60 -5.80
C ARG A 154 9.83 3.28 -6.34
N LYS A 155 10.87 3.38 -7.18
CA LYS A 155 11.62 2.27 -7.78
C LYS A 155 12.73 1.78 -6.87
N ASP A 156 13.19 2.62 -5.94
CA ASP A 156 14.12 2.28 -4.87
C ASP A 156 13.38 1.98 -3.55
N ASP A 157 14.14 1.78 -2.47
CA ASP A 157 13.68 1.55 -1.10
C ASP A 157 13.68 2.81 -0.22
N ASN A 158 13.96 3.98 -0.79
CA ASN A 158 13.88 5.23 -0.04
C ASN A 158 12.42 5.50 0.33
N VAL A 159 12.16 5.97 1.55
CA VAL A 159 10.80 6.21 2.04
C VAL A 159 10.69 7.60 2.63
N ASP A 160 9.63 8.31 2.25
CA ASP A 160 9.16 9.54 2.88
C ASP A 160 7.69 9.42 3.28
N SER A 161 7.15 10.46 3.93
CA SER A 161 5.75 10.51 4.40
C SER A 161 4.71 10.36 3.28
N SER A 162 5.10 10.56 2.01
CA SER A 162 4.22 10.45 0.85
C SER A 162 4.30 9.12 0.12
N THR A 163 5.23 8.26 0.53
CA THR A 163 5.52 7.00 -0.17
C THR A 163 4.44 5.97 0.13
N ILE A 164 3.84 5.40 -0.92
CA ILE A 164 2.81 4.35 -0.84
C ILE A 164 3.26 3.01 -1.45
N GLY A 165 4.44 2.96 -2.05
CA GLY A 165 5.02 1.76 -2.60
C GLY A 165 6.47 1.97 -2.96
N ILE A 166 7.28 0.94 -2.76
CA ILE A 166 8.72 0.88 -3.07
C ILE A 166 9.01 -0.25 -4.06
N MET A 167 10.21 -0.28 -4.63
CA MET A 167 10.63 -1.34 -5.58
C MET A 167 9.64 -1.52 -6.75
N SER A 168 9.10 -0.40 -7.23
CA SER A 168 8.19 -0.32 -8.37
C SER A 168 8.80 -0.89 -9.66
N ASP A 169 8.00 -1.57 -10.47
CA ASP A 169 8.40 -2.02 -11.82
C ASP A 169 8.63 -0.86 -12.79
N LYS A 170 8.02 0.30 -12.55
CA LYS A 170 8.12 1.51 -13.37
C LYS A 170 8.45 2.77 -12.57
N SER A 171 9.20 3.64 -13.22
CA SER A 171 9.40 5.05 -12.86
C SER A 171 8.58 5.98 -13.77
N ALA A 172 8.57 7.30 -13.49
CA ALA A 172 7.87 8.26 -14.34
C ALA A 172 8.29 8.17 -15.81
N ARG A 173 9.59 7.97 -16.07
CA ARG A 173 10.15 7.84 -17.41
C ARG A 173 9.68 6.61 -18.19
N GLU A 174 9.27 5.56 -17.48
CA GLU A 174 8.86 4.28 -18.08
C GLU A 174 7.36 4.18 -18.33
N LEU A 175 6.61 5.23 -18.01
CA LEU A 175 5.20 5.32 -18.34
C LEU A 175 4.99 5.47 -19.85
N LYS A 176 3.83 5.00 -20.33
CA LYS A 176 3.46 5.12 -21.74
C LYS A 176 3.53 6.56 -22.21
N LYS A 177 4.27 6.79 -23.30
CA LYS A 177 4.48 8.14 -23.87
C LYS A 177 3.17 8.84 -24.23
N ASP A 178 2.21 8.12 -24.80
CA ASP A 178 0.91 8.67 -25.18
C ASP A 178 0.10 9.15 -23.95
N LEU A 179 0.27 8.47 -22.80
CA LEU A 179 -0.33 8.89 -21.54
C LEU A 179 0.29 10.21 -21.07
N ILE A 180 1.62 10.31 -21.07
CA ILE A 180 2.34 11.54 -20.66
C ILE A 180 2.02 12.72 -21.58
N GLU A 181 1.92 12.50 -22.89
CA GLU A 181 1.61 13.57 -23.84
C GLU A 181 0.22 14.16 -23.58
N LYS A 182 -0.78 13.33 -23.28
CA LYS A 182 -2.12 13.79 -22.90
C LYS A 182 -2.11 14.57 -21.59
N LEU A 183 -1.29 14.17 -20.62
CA LEU A 183 -1.17 14.86 -19.34
C LEU A 183 -0.54 16.26 -19.44
N LYS A 184 0.05 16.65 -20.57
CA LYS A 184 0.50 18.04 -20.76
C LYS A 184 -0.66 19.03 -20.86
N ASN A 185 -1.88 18.56 -21.17
CA ASN A 185 -3.05 19.43 -21.19
C ASN A 185 -3.63 19.60 -19.77
N PRO A 186 -3.74 20.83 -19.24
CA PRO A 186 -4.25 21.07 -17.88
C PRO A 186 -5.72 20.71 -17.69
N LYS A 187 -6.49 20.54 -18.76
CA LYS A 187 -7.89 20.09 -18.71
C LYS A 187 -8.03 18.58 -18.68
N THR A 188 -6.95 17.84 -18.97
CA THR A 188 -6.98 16.39 -18.99
C THR A 188 -7.03 15.86 -17.57
N LYS A 189 -8.00 14.97 -17.32
CA LYS A 189 -8.19 14.32 -16.04
C LYS A 189 -7.48 12.96 -16.06
N ILE A 190 -6.73 12.69 -14.99
CA ILE A 190 -6.17 11.37 -14.72
C ILE A 190 -6.93 10.74 -13.56
N ARG A 191 -7.35 9.49 -13.75
CA ARG A 191 -7.93 8.64 -12.72
C ARG A 191 -6.90 7.60 -12.32
N VAL A 192 -6.59 7.57 -11.03
CA VAL A 192 -5.60 6.67 -10.46
C VAL A 192 -6.28 5.73 -9.49
N VAL A 193 -6.22 4.44 -9.81
CA VAL A 193 -6.82 3.38 -9.02
C VAL A 193 -5.72 2.61 -8.32
N LEU A 194 -5.79 2.56 -6.99
CA LEU A 194 -4.84 1.87 -6.13
C LEU A 194 -5.52 0.63 -5.55
N GLU A 195 -4.92 -0.55 -5.71
CA GLU A 195 -5.49 -1.82 -5.26
C GLU A 195 -4.45 -2.68 -4.52
N ILE A 196 -4.81 -3.12 -3.32
CA ILE A 196 -4.03 -4.07 -2.51
C ILE A 196 -4.91 -5.28 -2.22
N ARG A 197 -4.49 -6.47 -2.65
CA ARG A 197 -5.21 -7.72 -2.38
C ARG A 197 -4.65 -8.37 -1.13
N SER A 198 -5.51 -8.59 -0.14
CA SER A 198 -5.18 -9.30 1.10
C SER A 198 -5.31 -10.80 0.97
#